data_AF-A0A927VCE9-F1
#
_entry.id   AF-A0A927VCE9-F1
#
_cell.length_a   1.000
_cell.length_b   1.000
_cell.length_c   1.000
_cell.angle_alpha   90.00
_cell.angle_beta   90.00
_cell.angle_gamma   90.00
#
_symmetry.space_group_name_H-M   'P 1'
#
loop_
_entity.id
_entity.type
_entity.pdbx_description
1 polymer ?
#
loop_
_entity_poly.entity_id
_entity_poly.type
_entity_poly.pdbx_seq_one_letter_code
_entity_poly.pdbx_strand_id
1 'polypeptide(L)'
;MTELINLQHQMLLVSLILGAWMGFTYDLLRCFRRIIPQSLLFVSIEDFIYWFIWTMVIINSIVRFNYGEIRIYIFVFLFVGFMMYKTTIGWVLMKIFNYMWCRIKNCLHNAKKTLKKTRNNSKI
;
A
#
# COMPACT_ATOMS: atom_id res chain seq x y z
N MET A 1 2.48 13.46 36.46
CA MET A 1 1.37 14.04 35.64
C MET A 1 1.82 14.40 34.23
N THR A 2 2.93 15.12 34.07
CA THR A 2 3.50 15.49 32.75
C THR A 2 3.86 14.30 31.87
N GLU A 3 4.43 13.22 32.44
CA GLU A 3 4.79 12.02 31.68
C GLU A 3 3.58 11.30 31.05
N LEU A 4 2.44 11.25 31.76
CA LEU A 4 1.22 10.64 31.24
C LEU A 4 0.63 11.41 30.06
N ILE A 5 0.68 12.75 30.13
CA ILE A 5 0.22 13.62 29.03
C ILE A 5 1.12 13.44 27.80
N ASN A 6 2.44 13.33 28.02
CA ASN A 6 3.40 13.12 26.95
C ASN A 6 3.21 11.77 26.25
N LEU A 7 2.95 10.69 27.01
CA LEU A 7 2.68 9.36 26.44
C LEU A 7 1.40 9.35 25.59
N GLN A 8 0.34 10.02 26.05
CA GLN A 8 -0.90 10.15 25.27
C GLN A 8 -0.67 10.87 23.94
N HIS A 9 0.08 11.98 23.95
CA HIS A 9 0.41 12.71 22.73
C HIS A 9 1.27 11.87 21.76
N GLN A 10 2.29 11.16 22.28
CA GLN A 10 3.11 10.26 21.48
C GLN A 10 2.27 9.16 20.83
N MET A 11 1.31 8.59 21.57
CA MET A 11 0.39 7.59 21.03
C MET A 11 -0.45 8.09 19.86
N LEU A 12 -0.93 9.33 19.94
CA LEU A 12 -1.71 9.95 18.86
C LEU A 12 -0.87 10.11 17.60
N LEU A 13 0.36 10.59 17.72
CA LEU A 13 1.27 10.71 16.58
C LEU A 13 1.65 9.34 15.99
N VAL A 14 1.97 8.37 16.84
CA VAL A 14 2.34 7.02 16.41
C VAL A 14 1.18 6.33 15.69
N SER A 15 -0.06 6.43 16.22
CA SER A 15 -1.23 5.84 15.57
C SER A 15 -1.54 6.47 14.21
N LEU A 16 -1.35 7.79 14.05
CA LEU A 16 -1.49 8.47 12.76
C LEU A 16 -0.44 8.00 11.75
N ILE A 17 0.83 7.88 12.17
CA ILE A 17 1.93 7.38 11.32
C ILE A 17 1.68 5.91 10.94
N LEU A 18 1.27 5.06 11.88
CA LEU A 18 0.94 3.66 11.62
C LEU A 18 -0.21 3.53 10.62
N GLY A 19 -1.25 4.37 10.73
CA GLY A 19 -2.34 4.43 9.76
C GLY A 19 -1.86 4.77 8.34
N ALA A 20 -0.94 5.72 8.22
CA ALA A 20 -0.34 6.07 6.93
C ALA A 20 0.51 4.91 6.35
N TRP A 21 1.34 4.26 7.18
CA TRP A 21 2.10 3.08 6.76
C TRP A 21 1.21 1.90 6.37
N MET A 22 0.07 1.72 7.04
CA MET A 22 -0.94 0.74 6.67
C MET A 22 -1.45 1.04 5.25
N GLY A 23 -1.78 2.29 4.95
CA GLY A 23 -2.15 2.73 3.61
C GLY A 23 -1.07 2.47 2.55
N PHE A 24 0.18 2.77 2.88
CA PHE A 24 1.34 2.56 1.99
C PHE A 24 1.55 1.09 1.63
N THR A 25 1.60 0.23 2.65
CA THR A 25 1.79 -1.21 2.45
C THR A 25 0.61 -1.85 1.70
N TYR A 26 -0.62 -1.37 1.92
CA TYR A 26 -1.78 -1.82 1.16
C TYR A 26 -1.66 -1.47 -0.34
N ASP A 27 -1.22 -0.25 -0.68
CA ASP A 27 -1.02 0.13 -2.06
C ASP A 27 0.14 -0.65 -2.72
N LEU A 28 1.18 -1.01 -1.97
CA LEU A 28 2.23 -1.92 -2.46
C LEU A 28 1.65 -3.30 -2.83
N LEU A 29 0.86 -3.91 -1.95
CA LEU A 29 0.16 -5.17 -2.25
C LEU A 29 -0.71 -5.06 -3.50
N ARG A 30 -1.43 -3.93 -3.64
CA ARG A 30 -2.23 -3.65 -4.84
C ARG A 30 -1.38 -3.56 -6.11
N CYS A 31 -0.18 -3.00 -6.04
CA CYS A 31 0.76 -2.97 -7.15
C CYS A 31 1.28 -4.38 -7.49
N PHE A 32 1.64 -5.19 -6.49
CA PHE A 32 2.06 -6.58 -6.70
C PHE A 32 0.99 -7.43 -7.40
N ARG A 33 -0.29 -7.29 -7.02
CA ARG A 33 -1.42 -7.98 -7.69
C ARG A 33 -1.59 -7.62 -9.17
N ARG A 34 -1.16 -6.43 -9.59
CA ARG A 34 -1.22 -6.05 -11.01
C ARG A 34 -0.10 -6.66 -11.84
N ILE A 35 1.02 -7.02 -11.21
CA ILE A 35 2.19 -7.59 -11.88
C ILE A 35 2.05 -9.11 -12.00
N ILE A 36 1.54 -9.76 -10.95
CA ILE A 36 1.38 -11.22 -10.89
C ILE A 36 -0.12 -11.53 -10.97
N PRO A 37 -0.62 -12.12 -12.07
CA PRO A 37 -1.99 -12.60 -12.14
C PRO A 37 -2.16 -13.78 -11.18
N GLN A 38 -2.52 -13.47 -9.94
CA GLN A 38 -2.73 -14.44 -8.87
C GLN A 38 -4.15 -15.00 -8.92
N SER A 39 -4.30 -16.28 -8.58
CA SER A 39 -5.61 -16.90 -8.36
C SER A 39 -6.29 -16.30 -7.13
N LEU A 40 -7.63 -16.30 -7.11
CA LEU A 40 -8.46 -15.78 -6.00
C LEU A 40 -8.00 -16.28 -4.62
N LEU A 41 -7.54 -17.53 -4.51
CA LEU A 41 -7.06 -18.11 -3.25
C LEU A 41 -5.80 -17.41 -2.72
N PHE A 42 -4.87 -17.06 -3.60
CA PHE A 42 -3.62 -16.42 -3.20
C PHE A 42 -3.88 -15.00 -2.68
N VAL A 43 -4.80 -14.28 -3.32
CA VAL A 43 -5.24 -12.94 -2.88
C VAL A 43 -5.79 -12.99 -1.46
N SER A 44 -6.64 -13.97 -1.16
CA SER A 44 -7.20 -14.14 0.19
C SER A 44 -6.11 -14.42 1.22
N ILE A 45 -5.14 -15.29 0.92
CA ILE A 45 -4.03 -15.62 1.83
C ILE A 45 -3.17 -14.37 2.11
N GLU A 46 -2.85 -13.59 1.09
CA GLU A 46 -2.13 -12.33 1.27
C GLU A 46 -2.88 -11.36 2.20
N ASP A 47 -4.19 -11.22 2.02
CA ASP A 47 -5.02 -10.35 2.86
C ASP A 47 -5.05 -10.82 4.33
N PHE A 48 -5.11 -12.14 4.56
CA PHE A 48 -5.02 -12.71 5.91
C PHE A 48 -3.66 -12.43 6.57
N ILE A 49 -2.56 -12.65 5.85
CA ILE A 49 -1.20 -12.39 6.35
C ILE A 49 -1.04 -10.89 6.65
N TYR A 50 -1.50 -10.03 5.75
CA TYR A 50 -1.45 -8.58 5.92
C TYR A 50 -2.20 -8.14 7.19
N TRP A 51 -3.43 -8.63 7.38
CA TRP A 51 -4.23 -8.28 8.53
C TRP A 51 -3.60 -8.76 9.84
N PHE A 52 -3.01 -9.97 9.83
CA PHE A 52 -2.32 -10.52 10.99
C PHE A 52 -1.09 -9.69 11.39
N ILE A 53 -0.26 -9.31 10.42
CA ILE A 53 0.92 -8.47 10.66
C ILE A 53 0.50 -7.13 11.26
N TRP A 54 -0.47 -6.44 10.67
CA TRP A 54 -0.91 -5.13 11.16
C TRP A 54 -1.57 -5.20 12.54
N THR A 55 -2.34 -6.25 12.81
CA THR A 55 -2.91 -6.48 14.13
C THR A 55 -1.82 -6.61 15.18
N MET A 56 -0.77 -7.39 14.90
CA MET A 56 0.38 -7.53 15.81
C MET A 56 1.11 -6.20 16.03
N VAL A 57 1.31 -5.40 14.97
CA VAL A 57 1.95 -4.07 15.07
C VAL A 57 1.13 -3.10 15.93
N ILE A 58 -0.19 -3.06 15.74
CA ILE A 58 -1.09 -2.19 16.50
C ILE A 58 -1.12 -2.60 17.97
N ILE A 59 -1.27 -3.89 18.27
CA ILE A 59 -1.27 -4.41 19.65
C ILE A 59 0.06 -4.09 20.33
N ASN A 60 1.19 -4.34 19.67
CA ASN A 60 2.51 -4.04 20.22
C ASN A 60 2.68 -2.53 20.53
N SER A 61 2.13 -1.67 19.67
CA SER A 61 2.12 -0.24 19.91
C SER A 61 1.27 0.14 21.13
N ILE A 62 0.08 -0.47 21.29
CA ILE A 62 -0.81 -0.29 22.46
C ILE A 62 -0.12 -0.71 23.76
N VAL A 63 0.56 -1.85 23.77
CA VAL A 63 1.30 -2.32 24.94
C VAL A 63 2.45 -1.39 25.30
N ARG A 64 3.22 -0.91 24.31
CA ARG A 64 4.43 -0.12 24.55
C ARG A 64 4.16 1.29 25.08
N PHE A 65 3.13 1.98 24.58
CA PHE A 65 2.92 3.38 24.89
C PHE A 65 1.69 3.66 25.76
N ASN A 66 0.80 2.68 25.94
CA ASN A 66 -0.43 2.85 26.72
C ASN A 66 -0.66 1.70 27.72
N TYR A 67 0.40 0.97 28.07
CA TYR A 67 0.36 -0.15 29.02
C TYR A 67 -0.69 -1.23 28.69
N GLY A 68 -1.08 -1.36 27.42
CA GLY A 68 -2.10 -2.33 26.99
C GLY A 68 -3.54 -1.81 27.07
N GLU A 69 -3.78 -0.56 27.49
CA GLU A 69 -5.13 0.02 27.49
C GLU A 69 -5.61 0.30 26.07
N ILE A 70 -6.66 -0.41 25.66
CA ILE A 70 -7.31 -0.21 24.37
C ILE A 70 -8.19 1.03 24.46
N ARG A 71 -7.85 2.07 23.69
CA ARG A 71 -8.59 3.34 23.67
C ARG A 71 -9.08 3.65 22.28
N ILE A 72 -10.33 4.11 22.17
CA ILE A 72 -11.02 4.23 20.88
C ILE A 72 -10.38 5.28 19.96
N TYR A 73 -9.77 6.33 20.52
CA TYR A 73 -9.07 7.34 19.75
C TYR A 73 -7.90 6.77 18.94
N ILE A 74 -7.27 5.67 19.38
CA ILE A 74 -6.16 5.03 18.65
C ILE A 74 -6.66 4.57 17.28
N PHE A 75 -7.84 3.94 17.23
CA PHE A 75 -8.45 3.50 15.98
C PHE A 75 -8.91 4.67 15.11
N VAL A 76 -9.43 5.74 15.72
CA VAL A 76 -9.82 6.96 14.99
C VAL A 76 -8.61 7.58 14.29
N PHE A 77 -7.49 7.77 15.00
CA PHE A 77 -6.28 8.37 14.42
C PHE A 77 -5.61 7.44 13.39
N LEU A 78 -5.69 6.12 13.58
CA LEU A 78 -5.22 5.16 12.58
C LEU A 78 -6.05 5.23 11.29
N PHE A 79 -7.37 5.35 11.41
CA PHE A 79 -8.26 5.55 10.26
C PHE A 79 -8.01 6.90 9.56
N VAL A 80 -7.82 7.97 10.33
CA VAL A 80 -7.47 9.31 9.80
C VAL A 80 -6.14 9.24 9.05
N GLY A 81 -5.09 8.65 9.63
CA GLY A 81 -3.79 8.50 8.98
C GLY A 81 -3.88 7.71 7.67
N PHE A 82 -4.67 6.63 7.67
CA PHE A 82 -4.96 5.85 6.45
C PHE A 82 -5.69 6.69 5.39
N MET A 83 -6.73 7.44 5.76
CA MET A 83 -7.45 8.31 4.82
C MET A 83 -6.58 9.43 4.27
N MET A 84 -5.77 10.07 5.12
CA MET A 84 -4.81 11.11 4.70
C MET A 84 -3.83 10.56 3.67
N TYR A 85 -3.32 9.34 3.89
CA TYR A 85 -2.45 8.67 2.92
C TYR A 85 -3.19 8.38 1.60
N LYS A 86 -4.39 7.77 1.64
CA LYS A 86 -5.13 7.40 0.43
C LYS A 86 -5.55 8.60 -0.42
N THR A 87 -5.93 9.71 0.22
CA THR A 87 -6.36 10.93 -0.47
C THR A 87 -5.19 11.65 -1.15
N THR A 88 -4.02 11.71 -0.52
CA THR A 88 -2.84 12.39 -1.07
C THR A 88 -2.07 11.53 -2.08
N ILE A 89 -1.70 10.30 -1.71
CA ILE A 89 -0.77 9.47 -2.48
C ILE A 89 -1.49 8.54 -3.45
N GLY A 90 -2.74 8.17 -3.16
CA GLY A 90 -3.54 7.31 -4.05
C GLY A 90 -3.70 7.88 -5.46
N TRP A 91 -3.82 9.21 -5.59
CA TRP A 91 -3.90 9.89 -6.88
C TRP A 91 -2.56 9.87 -7.63
N VAL A 92 -1.45 10.12 -6.91
CA VAL A 92 -0.09 10.11 -7.46
C VAL A 92 0.28 8.71 -7.97
N LEU A 93 0.03 7.68 -7.16
CA LEU A 93 0.32 6.29 -7.52
C LEU A 93 -0.46 5.84 -8.76
N MET A 94 -1.75 6.16 -8.86
CA MET A 94 -2.54 5.84 -10.06
C MET A 94 -2.00 6.52 -11.32
N LYS A 95 -1.54 7.77 -11.19
CA LYS A 95 -0.95 8.53 -12.29
C LYS A 95 0.38 7.93 -12.76
N ILE A 96 1.27 7.58 -11.82
CA ILE A 96 2.54 6.90 -12.10
C ILE A 96 2.27 5.53 -12.75
N PHE A 97 1.33 4.77 -12.19
CA PHE A 97 1.01 3.45 -12.72
C PHE A 97 0.48 3.52 -14.16
N ASN A 98 -0.47 4.41 -14.44
CA ASN A 98 -0.98 4.59 -15.79
C ASN A 98 0.11 5.05 -16.76
N TYR A 99 1.01 5.92 -16.32
CA TYR A 99 2.16 6.35 -17.11
C TYR A 99 3.09 5.17 -17.45
N MET A 100 3.46 4.36 -16.45
CA MET A 100 4.29 3.17 -16.66
C MET A 100 3.60 2.15 -17.57
N TRP A 101 2.31 1.91 -17.38
CA TRP A 101 1.52 0.98 -18.19
C TRP A 101 1.45 1.41 -19.66
N CYS A 102 1.18 2.70 -19.93
CA CYS A 102 1.20 3.26 -21.27
C CYS A 102 2.58 3.12 -21.93
N ARG A 103 3.66 3.34 -21.18
CA ARG A 103 5.03 3.17 -21.67
C ARG A 103 5.32 1.72 -22.05
N ILE A 104 5.00 0.76 -21.17
CA ILE A 104 5.19 -0.67 -21.45
C ILE A 104 4.40 -1.10 -22.68
N LYS A 105 3.13 -0.68 -22.80
CA LYS A 105 2.27 -1.02 -23.94
C LYS A 105 2.80 -0.45 -25.25
N ASN A 106 3.30 0.79 -25.25
CA ASN A 106 3.91 1.40 -26.43
C ASN A 106 5.21 0.72 -26.84
N CYS A 107 6.06 0.31 -25.89
CA CYS A 107 7.25 -0.48 -26.17
C CYS A 107 6.90 -1.82 -26.83
N LEU A 108 5.90 -2.53 -26.29
CA LEU A 108 5.39 -3.78 -26.85
C LEU A 108 4.82 -3.61 -28.26
N HIS A 109 4.04 -2.54 -28.47
CA HIS A 109 3.47 -2.23 -29.79
C HIS A 109 4.56 -1.91 -30.82
N ASN A 110 5.52 -1.06 -30.46
CA ASN A 110 6.62 -0.70 -31.34
C ASN A 110 7.49 -1.91 -31.67
N ALA A 111 7.84 -2.74 -30.69
CA ALA A 111 8.60 -3.97 -30.92
C ALA A 111 7.89 -4.93 -31.89
N LYS A 112 6.58 -5.14 -31.70
CA LYS A 112 5.77 -5.96 -32.63
C LYS A 112 5.73 -5.37 -34.04
N LYS A 113 5.64 -4.04 -34.16
CA LYS A 113 5.64 -3.34 -35.45
C LYS A 113 6.97 -3.52 -36.18
N THR A 114 8.10 -3.42 -35.48
CA THR A 114 9.43 -3.62 -36.06
C THR A 114 9.62 -5.05 -36.55
N LEU A 115 9.21 -6.05 -35.75
CA LEU A 115 9.29 -7.48 -36.13
C LEU A 115 8.45 -7.81 -37.37
N LYS A 116 7.26 -7.23 -37.50
CA LYS A 116 6.40 -7.45 -38.68
C LYS A 116 7.02 -6.84 -39.95
N LYS A 117 7.75 -5.73 -39.82
CA LYS A 117 8.46 -5.08 -40.93
C LYS A 117 9.65 -5.92 -41.41
N THR A 118 10.48 -6.44 -40.50
CA THR A 118 11.62 -7.31 -40.87
C THR A 118 11.18 -8.62 -41.51
N ARG A 119 10.08 -9.22 -41.03
CA ARG A 119 9.53 -10.46 -41.62
C ARG A 119 8.98 -10.29 -43.05
N ASN A 120 8.47 -9.12 -43.40
CA ASN A 120 7.99 -8.85 -44.76
C ASN A 120 9.14 -8.55 -45.73
N ASN A 121 10.22 -7.90 -45.27
CA ASN A 121 11.40 -7.63 -46.10
C ASN A 121 12.26 -8.87 -46.36
N SER A 122 12.18 -9.91 -45.51
CA SER A 122 12.91 -11.16 -45.70
C SER A 122 12.18 -12.19 -46.59
N LYS A 123 11.00 -11.84 -47.12
CA LYS A 123 10.18 -12.70 -48.00
C LYS A 123 10.16 -12.21 -49.47
N ILE A 124 10.84 -11.11 -49.75
CA ILE A 124 11.08 -10.54 -51.09
C ILE A 124 12.50 -10.97 -51.48
#